data_AF-A0A1A9G8M2-F1
#
_entry.id   AF-A0A1A9G8M2-F1
#
_cell.length_a   1.000
_cell.length_b   1.000
_cell.length_c   1.000
_cell.angle_alpha   90.00
_cell.angle_beta   90.00
_cell.angle_gamma   90.00
#
_symmetry.space_group_name_H-M   'P 1'
#
loop_
_entity.id
_entity.type
_entity.pdbx_description
1 polymer ?
#
loop_
_entity_poly.entity_id
_entity_poly.type
_entity_poly.pdbx_seq_one_letter_code
_entity_poly.pdbx_strand_id
1 'polypeptide(L)'
;MLKLSSLALASLVTATSTFVTFSDAEAAGCGRASWYALHSRTASGERMNPNLLTAAHRSLRFGTKVKVTNANNGKSVVVRINDRGPFIRGRVLDLSKAAASNIGMIRSGHAKICYEVIG
;
A
#
# COMPACT_ATOMS: atom_id res chain seq x y z
N MET A 1 47.97 -49.34 -32.15
CA MET A 1 47.17 -48.25 -32.74
C MET A 1 46.37 -47.59 -31.63
N LEU A 2 46.60 -46.31 -31.38
CA LEU A 2 45.94 -45.49 -30.35
C LEU A 2 44.43 -45.32 -30.64
N LYS A 3 43.62 -45.21 -29.58
CA LYS A 3 42.41 -44.37 -29.56
C LYS A 3 42.13 -43.87 -28.13
N LEU A 4 42.43 -42.59 -27.91
CA LEU A 4 41.91 -41.75 -26.82
C LEU A 4 40.45 -41.39 -27.14
N SER A 5 39.59 -41.30 -26.11
CA SER A 5 38.40 -40.40 -26.05
C SER A 5 37.53 -40.81 -24.86
N SER A 6 36.94 -39.97 -24.01
CA SER A 6 36.95 -38.53 -23.77
C SER A 6 36.28 -38.36 -22.40
N LEU A 7 36.86 -37.63 -21.45
CA LEU A 7 36.15 -37.23 -20.22
C LEU A 7 35.17 -36.11 -20.58
N ALA A 8 33.88 -36.33 -20.36
CA ALA A 8 32.89 -35.26 -20.42
C ALA A 8 32.84 -34.55 -19.05
N LEU A 9 33.37 -33.32 -18.98
CA LEU A 9 33.13 -32.42 -17.85
C LEU A 9 31.70 -31.89 -17.95
N ALA A 10 30.85 -32.22 -16.98
CA ALA A 10 29.55 -31.58 -16.81
C ALA A 10 29.73 -30.24 -16.09
N SER A 11 29.60 -29.13 -16.83
CA SER A 11 29.63 -27.78 -16.27
C SER A 11 28.33 -27.49 -15.54
N LEU A 12 28.36 -27.51 -14.20
CA LEU A 12 27.23 -27.16 -13.35
C LEU A 12 27.02 -25.64 -13.39
N VAL A 13 26.06 -25.18 -14.20
CA VAL A 13 25.63 -23.77 -14.19
C VAL A 13 24.70 -23.58 -12.98
N THR A 14 25.26 -23.15 -11.86
CA THR A 14 24.48 -22.71 -10.69
C THR A 14 23.89 -21.34 -10.97
N ALA A 15 22.62 -21.30 -11.38
CA ALA A 15 21.86 -20.07 -11.47
C ALA A 15 21.62 -19.51 -10.06
N THR A 16 22.39 -18.48 -9.69
CA THR A 16 22.16 -17.74 -8.44
C THR A 16 21.02 -16.75 -8.64
N SER A 17 19.81 -17.15 -8.29
CA SER A 17 18.67 -16.24 -8.20
C SER A 17 18.90 -15.24 -7.07
N THR A 18 19.26 -14.00 -7.40
CA THR A 18 19.30 -12.90 -6.43
C THR A 18 17.86 -12.53 -6.05
N PHE A 19 17.46 -12.85 -4.83
CA PHE A 19 16.21 -12.35 -4.27
C PHE A 19 16.36 -10.85 -3.98
N VAL A 20 15.64 -10.02 -4.73
CA VAL A 20 15.54 -8.59 -4.44
C VAL A 20 14.62 -8.42 -3.22
N THR A 21 15.19 -8.07 -2.07
CA THR A 21 14.43 -7.73 -0.87
C THR A 21 13.92 -6.29 -1.00
N PHE A 22 12.62 -6.13 -1.23
CA PHE A 22 11.99 -4.82 -1.14
C PHE A 22 11.71 -4.52 0.34
N SER A 23 12.59 -3.75 0.97
CA SER A 23 12.28 -3.14 2.26
C SER A 23 11.41 -1.92 2.00
N ASP A 24 10.12 -2.01 2.31
CA ASP A 24 9.28 -0.84 2.49
C ASP A 24 9.80 -0.11 3.74
N ALA A 25 10.91 0.64 3.61
CA ALA A 25 11.43 1.50 4.67
C ALA A 25 10.25 2.30 5.24
N GLU A 26 10.04 2.23 6.56
CA GLU A 26 8.84 2.64 7.31
C GLU A 26 8.18 3.91 6.76
N ALA A 27 7.36 3.75 5.71
CA ALA A 27 6.92 4.88 4.93
C ALA A 27 5.84 5.59 5.76
N ALA A 28 6.18 6.78 6.22
CA ALA A 28 5.31 7.60 7.04
C ALA A 28 5.14 8.98 6.42
N GLY A 29 4.03 9.63 6.74
CA GLY A 29 3.74 10.97 6.25
C GLY A 29 2.56 11.61 6.94
N CYS A 30 2.56 12.94 6.97
CA CYS A 30 1.44 13.72 7.49
C CYS A 30 0.88 14.65 6.42
N GLY A 31 -0.41 14.93 6.50
CA GLY A 31 -1.09 15.82 5.57
C GLY A 31 -2.60 15.78 5.74
N ARG A 32 -3.34 16.29 4.76
CA ARG A 32 -4.81 16.18 4.78
C ARG A 32 -5.23 14.80 4.29
N ALA A 33 -6.34 14.29 4.80
CA ALA A 33 -7.07 13.19 4.20
C ALA A 33 -8.51 13.59 3.91
N SER A 34 -9.15 12.90 2.98
CA SER A 34 -10.59 12.95 2.76
C SER A 34 -11.18 11.54 2.77
N TRP A 35 -12.45 11.38 2.44
CA TRP A 35 -13.06 10.06 2.29
C TRP A 35 -13.95 9.96 1.05
N TYR A 36 -14.14 8.73 0.57
CA TYR A 36 -14.94 8.44 -0.62
C TYR A 36 -15.83 7.20 -0.45
N ALA A 37 -16.88 7.17 -1.28
CA ALA A 37 -17.75 6.03 -1.49
C ALA A 37 -18.12 6.02 -2.98
N LEU A 38 -17.42 5.18 -3.75
CA LEU A 38 -17.58 5.09 -5.21
C LEU A 38 -18.34 3.81 -5.57
N HIS A 39 -18.97 3.80 -6.73
CA HIS A 39 -19.63 2.63 -7.30
C HIS A 39 -18.74 1.89 -8.33
N SER A 40 -17.52 2.38 -8.56
CA SER A 40 -16.57 1.88 -9.55
C SER A 40 -15.61 0.82 -8.98
N ARG A 41 -14.75 0.28 -9.85
CA ARG A 41 -13.54 -0.44 -9.41
C ARG A 41 -12.48 0.55 -8.95
N THR A 42 -11.67 0.13 -7.98
CA THR A 42 -10.45 0.83 -7.56
C THR A 42 -9.31 0.52 -8.53
N ALA A 43 -8.19 1.25 -8.40
CA ALA A 43 -6.99 1.00 -9.19
C ALA A 43 -6.33 -0.38 -8.94
N SER A 44 -6.63 -1.05 -7.82
CA SER A 44 -6.23 -2.46 -7.63
C SER A 44 -7.09 -3.46 -8.42
N GLY A 45 -8.18 -2.99 -9.04
CA GLY A 45 -9.14 -3.82 -9.76
C GLY A 45 -10.30 -4.36 -8.90
N GLU A 46 -10.25 -4.20 -7.58
CA GLU A 46 -11.34 -4.57 -6.67
C GLU A 46 -12.57 -3.67 -6.88
N ARG A 47 -13.79 -4.18 -6.62
CA ARG A 47 -14.96 -3.28 -6.49
C ARG A 47 -14.78 -2.47 -5.20
N MET A 48 -14.97 -1.15 -5.29
CA MET A 48 -14.97 -0.31 -4.10
C MET A 48 -16.07 -0.77 -3.14
N ASN A 49 -15.73 -0.95 -1.87
CA ASN A 49 -16.68 -1.24 -0.81
C ASN A 49 -16.50 -0.21 0.32
N PRO A 50 -17.51 0.66 0.59
CA PRO A 50 -17.39 1.71 1.59
C PRO A 50 -17.33 1.19 3.03
N ASN A 51 -17.68 -0.09 3.25
CA ASN A 51 -17.70 -0.72 4.57
C ASN A 51 -16.36 -1.38 4.94
N LEU A 52 -15.41 -1.50 4.00
CA LEU A 52 -14.08 -2.06 4.27
C LEU A 52 -13.10 -0.98 4.73
N LEU A 53 -12.07 -1.38 5.48
CA LEU A 53 -10.99 -0.50 5.93
C LEU A 53 -9.91 -0.40 4.86
N THR A 54 -10.14 0.44 3.85
CA THR A 54 -9.22 0.67 2.74
C THR A 54 -8.95 2.14 2.51
N ALA A 55 -7.89 2.43 1.73
CA ALA A 55 -7.54 3.78 1.33
C ALA A 55 -6.84 3.84 -0.04
N ALA A 56 -6.88 5.02 -0.65
CA ALA A 56 -6.09 5.39 -1.82
C ALA A 56 -4.80 6.08 -1.39
N HIS A 57 -3.68 5.65 -1.97
CA HIS A 57 -2.37 6.32 -1.83
C HIS A 57 -1.66 6.41 -3.20
N ARG A 58 -0.81 7.43 -3.37
CA ARG A 58 -0.21 7.77 -4.68
C ARG A 58 0.72 6.68 -5.18
N SER A 59 1.56 6.18 -4.30
CA SER A 59 2.71 5.33 -4.66
C SER A 59 2.87 4.08 -3.78
N LEU A 60 2.11 3.96 -2.68
CA LEU A 60 2.24 2.78 -1.83
C LEU A 60 1.70 1.57 -2.59
N ARG A 61 2.38 0.43 -2.41
CA ARG A 61 2.01 -0.81 -3.07
C ARG A 61 0.60 -1.20 -2.65
N PHE A 62 -0.17 -1.79 -3.57
CA PHE A 62 -1.45 -2.36 -3.18
C PHE A 62 -1.22 -3.49 -2.19
N GLY A 63 -2.08 -3.57 -1.18
CA GLY A 63 -1.93 -4.52 -0.07
C GLY A 63 -1.16 -3.98 1.13
N THR A 64 -0.37 -2.92 0.98
CA THR A 64 0.31 -2.26 2.11
C THR A 64 -0.70 -1.86 3.17
N LYS A 65 -0.43 -2.18 4.44
CA LYS A 65 -1.23 -1.72 5.58
C LYS A 65 -0.61 -0.45 6.12
N VAL A 66 -1.45 0.51 6.48
CA VAL A 66 -1.03 1.75 7.14
C VAL A 66 -1.90 2.01 8.36
N LYS A 67 -1.27 2.40 9.48
CA LYS A 67 -1.97 2.99 10.61
C LYS A 67 -2.18 4.47 10.31
N VAL A 68 -3.42 4.94 10.38
CA VAL A 68 -3.81 6.33 10.12
C VAL A 68 -4.32 6.94 11.40
N THR A 69 -3.73 8.04 11.85
CA THR A 69 -4.11 8.77 13.05
C THR A 69 -4.65 10.13 12.70
N ASN A 70 -5.85 10.47 13.19
CA ASN A 70 -6.43 11.79 13.06
C ASN A 70 -5.82 12.74 14.10
N ALA A 71 -5.10 13.75 13.64
CA ALA A 71 -4.38 14.68 14.50
C ALA A 71 -5.31 15.54 15.37
N ASN A 72 -6.59 15.69 14.99
CA ASN A 72 -7.54 16.52 15.73
C ASN A 72 -8.09 15.82 16.99
N ASN A 73 -8.10 14.48 17.03
CA ASN A 73 -8.75 13.72 18.11
C ASN A 73 -7.95 12.51 18.61
N GLY A 74 -6.79 12.22 18.03
CA GLY A 74 -5.92 11.10 18.40
C GLY A 74 -6.45 9.71 18.00
N LYS A 75 -7.63 9.59 17.42
CA LYS A 75 -8.18 8.30 16.98
C LYS A 75 -7.39 7.75 15.81
N SER A 76 -7.18 6.44 15.80
CA SER A 76 -6.47 5.76 14.72
C SER A 76 -7.19 4.54 14.19
N VAL A 77 -6.86 4.16 12.95
CA VAL A 77 -7.38 2.97 12.27
C VAL A 77 -6.31 2.41 11.35
N VAL A 78 -6.27 1.09 11.22
CA VAL A 78 -5.44 0.42 10.20
C VAL A 78 -6.26 0.23 8.93
N VAL A 79 -5.70 0.63 7.79
CA VAL A 79 -6.32 0.44 6.47
C VAL A 79 -5.35 -0.24 5.51
N ARG A 80 -5.91 -0.93 4.52
CA ARG A 80 -5.15 -1.50 3.40
C ARG A 80 -5.21 -0.58 2.19
N ILE A 81 -4.07 -0.33 1.55
CA ILE A 81 -4.02 0.42 0.29
C ILE A 81 -4.56 -0.45 -0.85
N ASN A 82 -5.61 0.01 -1.53
CA ASN A 82 -6.20 -0.69 -2.68
C ASN A 82 -6.57 0.24 -3.83
N ASP A 83 -6.19 1.51 -3.77
CA ASP A 83 -6.56 2.49 -4.78
C ASP A 83 -5.47 3.55 -4.99
N ARG A 84 -5.63 4.38 -6.04
CA ARG A 84 -4.70 5.45 -6.42
C ARG A 84 -5.32 6.82 -6.24
N GLY A 85 -4.45 7.77 -5.92
CA GLY A 85 -4.82 9.11 -5.46
C GLY A 85 -4.18 9.38 -4.10
N PRO A 86 -4.41 10.55 -3.48
CA PRO A 86 -5.21 11.65 -4.00
C PRO A 86 -4.50 12.41 -5.12
N PHE A 87 -5.24 12.92 -6.11
CA PHE A 87 -4.65 13.78 -7.16
C PHE A 87 -4.74 15.28 -6.83
N ILE A 88 -5.19 15.61 -5.62
CA ILE A 88 -5.27 16.99 -5.12
C ILE A 88 -4.04 17.28 -4.25
N ARG A 89 -3.38 18.42 -4.51
CA ARG A 89 -2.21 18.88 -3.73
C ARG A 89 -2.54 19.00 -2.24
N GLY A 90 -1.59 18.63 -1.39
CA GLY A 90 -1.71 18.73 0.08
C GLY A 90 -2.52 17.62 0.75
N ARG A 91 -3.11 16.69 -0.01
CA ARG A 91 -3.78 15.49 0.54
C ARG A 91 -2.89 14.27 0.41
N VAL A 92 -2.76 13.47 1.46
CA VAL A 92 -1.89 12.28 1.50
C VAL A 92 -2.67 10.97 1.35
N LEU A 93 -3.92 10.91 1.81
CA LEU A 93 -4.78 9.72 1.71
C LEU A 93 -6.22 10.10 1.37
N ASP A 94 -6.91 9.24 0.63
CA ASP A 94 -8.37 9.21 0.57
C ASP A 94 -8.85 7.91 1.24
N LEU A 95 -9.65 8.01 2.29
CA LEU A 95 -10.11 6.88 3.09
C LEU A 95 -11.45 6.34 2.59
N SER A 96 -11.72 5.06 2.83
CA SER A 96 -13.10 4.57 2.75
C SER A 96 -14.00 5.24 3.78
N LYS A 97 -15.32 5.20 3.56
CA LYS A 97 -16.31 5.69 4.53
C LYS A 97 -16.16 5.04 5.91
N ALA A 98 -15.95 3.72 5.98
CA ALA A 98 -15.75 3.03 7.25
C ALA A 98 -14.48 3.49 7.99
N ALA A 99 -13.35 3.66 7.28
CA ALA A 99 -12.12 4.14 7.91
C ALA A 99 -12.27 5.58 8.42
N ALA A 100 -12.90 6.46 7.64
CA ALA A 100 -13.18 7.83 8.05
C ALA A 100 -14.15 7.92 9.25
N SER A 101 -15.09 6.98 9.36
CA SER A 101 -15.97 6.86 10.52
C SER A 101 -15.18 6.50 11.79
N ASN A 102 -14.29 5.51 11.71
CA ASN A 102 -13.47 5.07 12.84
C ASN A 102 -12.61 6.19 13.44
N ILE A 103 -12.02 7.05 12.60
CA ILE A 103 -11.21 8.18 13.06
C ILE A 103 -12.00 9.48 13.24
N GLY A 104 -13.33 9.42 13.14
CA GLY A 104 -14.23 10.53 13.48
C GLY A 104 -14.16 11.72 12.54
N MET A 105 -14.04 11.51 11.23
CA MET A 105 -13.93 12.58 10.23
C MET A 105 -15.05 12.61 9.17
N ILE A 106 -16.14 11.86 9.38
CA ILE A 106 -17.28 11.84 8.45
C ILE A 106 -17.92 13.21 8.30
N ARG A 107 -18.26 13.87 9.41
CA ARG A 107 -18.95 15.17 9.42
C ARG A 107 -18.10 16.30 8.83
N SER A 108 -16.79 16.30 9.05
CA SER A 108 -15.89 17.32 8.51
C SER A 108 -15.51 17.07 7.04
N GLY A 109 -15.72 15.86 6.53
CA GLY A 109 -15.33 15.44 5.18
C GLY A 109 -13.82 15.23 4.99
N HIS A 110 -13.00 15.91 5.78
CA HIS A 110 -11.55 15.86 5.75
C HIS A 110 -10.95 16.05 7.15
N ALA A 111 -9.69 15.66 7.32
CA ALA A 111 -8.93 15.85 8.56
C ALA A 111 -7.43 15.99 8.29
N LYS A 112 -6.69 16.59 9.21
CA LYS A 112 -5.23 16.43 9.26
C LYS A 112 -4.94 15.05 9.85
N ILE A 113 -4.14 14.25 9.16
CA ILE A 113 -3.75 12.91 9.59
C ILE A 113 -2.24 12.75 9.50
N CYS A 114 -1.74 11.79 10.27
CA CYS A 114 -0.43 11.17 10.03
C CYS A 114 -0.67 9.68 9.78
N TYR A 115 0.10 9.10 8.87
CA TYR A 115 0.08 7.67 8.60
C TYR A 115 1.50 7.09 8.68
N GLU A 116 1.56 5.80 8.96
CA GLU A 116 2.77 4.98 8.97
C GLU A 116 2.44 3.62 8.36
N VAL A 117 3.33 3.09 7.53
CA VAL A 117 3.27 1.70 7.07
C VAL A 117 3.51 0.77 8.24
N ILE A 118 2.69 -0.27 8.35
CA ILE A 118 2.84 -1.33 9.34
C ILE A 118 3.01 -2.67 8.63
N GLY A 119 3.92 -3.50 9.12
CA GLY A 119 4.27 -4.81 8.57
C GLY A 119 3.10 -5.78 8.44
#